data_AF-A0A819G723-F1
#
_entry.id   AF-A0A819G723-F1
#
_cell.length_a   1.000
_cell.length_b   1.000
_cell.length_c   1.000
_cell.angle_alpha   90.00
_cell.angle_beta   90.00
_cell.angle_gamma   90.00
#
_symmetry.space_group_name_H-M   'P 1'
#
loop_
_entity.id
_entity.type
_entity.pdbx_description
1 polymer ?
#
loop_
_entity_poly.entity_id
_entity_poly.type
_entity_poly.pdbx_seq_one_letter_code
_entity_poly.pdbx_strand_id
1 'polypeptide(L)'
;MFVFLVIFFAILWLIYIKLKYFTLRGPVPGQPPHFFFGNLIQSGLLVGSKPISDVYISYKERFGDIYLFWVGFIRYTIVHNIDDVQYIFNNRNKYDQGSIFLEKVSILVPDSIICNIGAKFKRHGAITMPLFRRNKILSNMNIIIDGTDKLLDRWRTQSSEHVHTDIVEQCQNLLLEVFGMIAFDYDLETINENLSENKNELTEALKYIMDAFRFIIYAPSIISTTYLKCNPRYQRARATIERYLNNMVEQELTESLDSRTERKKISLIASLVSSLQTDEKAEA
;
A
#
# COMPACT_ATOMS: atom_id res chain seq x y z
N MET A 1 -5.68 -49.06 0.57
CA MET A 1 -6.03 -48.58 -0.79
C MET A 1 -6.14 -47.04 -0.86
N PHE A 2 -6.93 -46.40 0.01
CA PHE A 2 -7.09 -44.93 0.01
C PHE A 2 -5.77 -44.14 0.18
N VAL A 3 -4.92 -44.52 1.15
CA VAL A 3 -3.61 -43.86 1.38
C VAL A 3 -2.69 -43.94 0.15
N PHE A 4 -2.65 -45.09 -0.53
CA PHE A 4 -1.87 -45.25 -1.76
C PHE A 4 -2.38 -44.37 -2.90
N LEU A 5 -3.70 -44.21 -3.00
CA LEU A 5 -4.33 -43.35 -4.01
C LEU A 5 -3.99 -41.88 -3.75
N VAL A 6 -4.05 -41.43 -2.50
CA VAL A 6 -3.64 -40.07 -2.09
C VAL A 6 -2.16 -39.81 -2.40
N ILE A 7 -1.27 -40.76 -2.07
CA ILE A 7 0.16 -40.65 -2.36
C ILE A 7 0.41 -40.61 -3.87
N PHE A 8 -0.28 -41.46 -4.65
CA PHE A 8 -0.15 -41.50 -6.10
C PHE A 8 -0.60 -40.18 -6.75
N PHE A 9 -1.75 -39.63 -6.34
CA PHE A 9 -2.20 -38.32 -6.82
C PHE A 9 -1.28 -37.19 -6.38
N ALA A 10 -0.74 -37.24 -5.16
CA ALA A 10 0.26 -36.28 -4.70
C ALA A 10 1.52 -36.33 -5.59
N ILE A 11 2.03 -37.52 -5.90
CA ILE A 11 3.20 -37.70 -6.78
C ILE A 11 2.91 -37.19 -8.19
N LEU A 12 1.76 -37.55 -8.79
CA LEU A 12 1.36 -37.03 -10.11
C LEU A 12 1.22 -35.51 -10.12
N TRP A 13 0.68 -34.94 -9.04
CA TRP A 13 0.56 -33.49 -8.87
C TRP A 13 1.94 -32.81 -8.74
N LEU A 14 2.87 -33.41 -7.97
CA LEU A 14 4.25 -32.93 -7.87
C LEU A 14 4.98 -33.00 -9.22
N ILE A 15 4.78 -34.07 -9.99
CA ILE A 15 5.32 -34.24 -11.35
C ILE A 15 4.73 -33.19 -12.30
N TYR A 16 3.41 -32.98 -12.26
CA TYR A 16 2.74 -31.96 -13.06
C TYR A 16 3.28 -30.56 -12.76
N ILE A 17 3.42 -30.21 -11.48
CA ILE A 17 4.02 -28.92 -11.06
C ILE A 17 5.46 -28.83 -11.58
N LYS A 18 6.26 -29.87 -11.41
CA LYS A 18 7.65 -29.89 -11.89
C LYS A 18 7.72 -29.66 -13.41
N LEU A 19 6.92 -30.37 -14.19
CA LEU A 19 6.91 -30.25 -15.65
C LEU A 19 6.42 -28.86 -16.10
N LYS A 20 5.31 -28.39 -15.54
CA LYS A 20 4.69 -27.13 -15.93
C LYS A 20 5.52 -25.91 -15.58
N TYR A 21 6.18 -25.91 -14.41
CA TYR A 21 6.84 -24.72 -13.87
C TYR A 21 8.37 -24.77 -13.94
N PHE A 22 9.00 -25.95 -13.98
CA PHE A 22 10.47 -26.06 -13.89
C PHE A 22 11.16 -26.45 -15.20
N THR A 23 10.46 -27.15 -16.10
CA THR A 23 11.03 -27.61 -17.40
C THR A 23 10.56 -26.81 -18.60
N LEU A 24 9.34 -26.27 -18.59
CA LEU A 24 8.86 -25.34 -19.62
C LEU A 24 9.44 -23.94 -19.40
N ARG A 25 10.75 -23.79 -19.64
CA ARG A 25 11.39 -22.48 -19.73
C ARG A 25 11.00 -21.86 -21.06
N GLY A 26 10.28 -20.75 -21.00
CA GLY A 26 10.15 -19.88 -22.17
C GLY A 26 11.52 -19.29 -22.56
N PRO A 27 11.58 -18.45 -23.59
CA PRO A 27 12.84 -17.82 -24.04
C PRO A 27 13.45 -16.86 -23.01
N VAL A 28 12.72 -16.50 -21.96
CA VAL A 28 13.15 -15.50 -20.96
C VAL A 28 14.09 -16.14 -19.93
N PRO A 29 15.29 -15.59 -19.70
CA PRO A 29 16.25 -16.13 -18.73
C PRO A 29 15.75 -15.96 -17.29
N GLY A 30 16.30 -16.73 -16.35
CA GLY A 30 15.97 -16.59 -14.94
C GLY A 30 16.51 -17.72 -14.08
N GLN A 31 16.53 -17.50 -12.77
CA GLN A 31 17.01 -18.49 -11.82
C GLN A 31 15.99 -19.64 -11.66
N PRO A 32 16.43 -20.91 -11.70
CA PRO A 32 15.53 -22.03 -11.48
C PRO A 32 14.87 -21.93 -10.09
N PRO A 33 13.53 -22.00 -9.99
CA PRO A 33 12.86 -21.89 -8.71
C PRO A 33 13.19 -23.08 -7.80
N HIS A 34 13.06 -22.87 -6.49
CA HIS A 34 12.87 -23.92 -5.51
C HIS A 34 11.40 -24.36 -5.50
N PHE A 35 11.12 -25.63 -5.19
CA PHE A 35 9.79 -26.24 -5.34
C PHE A 35 8.66 -25.44 -4.67
N PHE A 36 8.80 -25.12 -3.38
CA PHE A 36 7.75 -24.41 -2.62
C PHE A 36 7.93 -22.89 -2.54
N PHE A 37 9.16 -22.40 -2.66
CA PHE A 37 9.50 -21.02 -2.30
C PHE A 37 9.90 -20.17 -3.51
N GLY A 38 9.89 -20.74 -4.72
CA GLY A 38 10.39 -20.04 -5.89
C GLY A 38 11.85 -19.64 -5.68
N ASN A 39 12.19 -18.39 -5.95
CA ASN A 39 13.53 -17.86 -5.73
C ASN A 39 13.71 -17.18 -4.36
N LEU A 40 12.71 -17.17 -3.47
CA LEU A 40 12.76 -16.41 -2.21
C LEU A 40 13.90 -16.84 -1.27
N ILE A 41 14.15 -18.14 -1.13
CA ILE A 41 15.26 -18.63 -0.29
C ILE A 41 16.60 -18.26 -0.92
N GLN A 42 16.76 -18.56 -2.21
CA GLN A 42 18.03 -18.42 -2.91
C GLN A 42 18.43 -16.95 -3.13
N SER A 43 17.44 -16.05 -3.21
CA SER A 43 17.66 -14.60 -3.25
C SER A 43 17.97 -14.00 -1.87
N GLY A 44 17.74 -14.74 -0.79
CA GLY A 44 17.87 -14.24 0.56
C GLY A 44 16.68 -13.38 1.03
N LEU A 45 15.56 -13.33 0.28
CA LEU A 45 14.36 -12.59 0.70
C LEU A 45 13.59 -13.25 1.85
N LEU A 46 13.73 -14.57 2.02
CA LEU A 46 13.05 -15.30 3.09
C LEU A 46 13.88 -15.39 4.38
N VAL A 47 15.21 -15.49 4.26
CA VAL A 47 16.11 -15.81 5.38
C VAL A 47 17.10 -14.67 5.68
N GLY A 48 17.26 -13.72 4.75
CA GLY A 48 18.19 -12.61 4.87
C GLY A 48 17.49 -11.27 5.07
N SER A 49 18.28 -10.27 5.49
CA SER A 49 17.87 -8.86 5.59
C SER A 49 18.05 -8.09 4.28
N LYS A 50 18.35 -8.78 3.16
CA LYS A 50 18.62 -8.12 1.88
C LYS A 50 17.37 -7.37 1.40
N PRO A 51 17.48 -6.06 1.11
CA PRO A 51 16.45 -5.32 0.40
C PRO A 51 16.10 -5.99 -0.92
N ILE A 52 14.82 -5.93 -1.31
CA ILE A 52 14.37 -6.50 -2.58
C ILE A 52 14.98 -5.80 -3.80
N SER A 53 15.32 -4.51 -3.66
CA SER A 53 16.06 -3.74 -4.66
C SER A 53 17.38 -4.41 -5.03
N ASP A 54 18.14 -4.84 -4.02
CA ASP A 54 19.48 -5.41 -4.21
C ASP A 54 19.37 -6.78 -4.88
N VAL A 55 18.33 -7.53 -4.55
CA VAL A 55 17.98 -8.78 -5.25
C VAL A 55 17.69 -8.49 -6.72
N TYR A 56 16.89 -7.46 -7.03
CA TYR A 56 16.58 -7.12 -8.42
C TYR A 56 17.80 -6.64 -9.20
N ILE A 57 18.69 -5.85 -8.59
CA ILE A 57 19.95 -5.42 -9.19
C ILE A 57 20.84 -6.64 -9.51
N SER A 58 21.05 -7.53 -8.53
CA SER A 58 21.89 -8.72 -8.75
C SER A 58 21.32 -9.67 -9.81
N TYR A 59 20.00 -9.78 -9.93
CA TYR A 59 19.37 -10.57 -10.98
C TYR A 59 19.49 -9.89 -12.34
N LYS A 60 19.35 -8.57 -12.41
CA LYS A 60 19.58 -7.80 -13.63
C LYS A 60 21.01 -8.00 -14.15
N GLU A 61 22.01 -7.89 -13.27
CA GLU A 61 23.42 -8.11 -13.63
C GLU A 61 23.66 -9.53 -14.16
N ARG A 62 22.93 -10.52 -13.65
CA ARG A 62 23.12 -11.93 -14.00
C ARG A 62 22.33 -12.38 -15.24
N PHE A 63 21.14 -11.85 -15.44
CA PHE A 63 20.18 -12.35 -16.44
C PHE A 63 19.80 -11.30 -17.50
N GLY A 64 20.26 -10.06 -17.36
CA GLY A 64 19.94 -8.95 -18.25
C GLY A 64 18.70 -8.18 -17.84
N ASP A 65 18.21 -7.32 -18.75
CA ASP A 65 17.11 -6.39 -18.46
C ASP A 65 15.73 -7.04 -18.31
N ILE A 66 15.56 -8.27 -18.82
CA ILE A 66 14.31 -9.02 -18.71
C ILE A 66 14.61 -10.40 -18.18
N TYR A 67 14.02 -10.75 -17.04
CA TYR A 67 14.21 -12.07 -16.43
C TYR A 67 12.97 -12.56 -15.68
N LEU A 68 12.93 -13.87 -15.46
CA LEU A 68 11.93 -14.54 -14.66
C LEU A 68 12.36 -14.59 -13.20
N PHE A 69 11.44 -14.21 -12.31
CA PHE A 69 11.57 -14.32 -10.87
C PHE A 69 10.36 -15.04 -10.28
N TRP A 70 10.59 -16.02 -9.42
CA TRP A 70 9.53 -16.83 -8.84
C TRP A 70 9.31 -16.51 -7.37
N VAL A 71 8.04 -16.31 -6.99
CA VAL A 71 7.61 -16.17 -5.59
C VAL A 71 6.67 -17.34 -5.29
N GLY A 72 7.19 -18.37 -4.63
CA GLY A 72 6.49 -19.65 -4.54
C GLY A 72 6.21 -20.23 -5.93
N PHE A 73 4.93 -20.47 -6.23
CA PHE A 73 4.47 -21.00 -7.53
C PHE A 73 4.16 -19.91 -8.56
N ILE A 74 4.34 -18.64 -8.20
CA ILE A 74 3.99 -17.50 -9.03
C ILE A 74 5.21 -17.06 -9.82
N ARG A 75 5.03 -16.92 -11.13
CA ARG A 75 6.05 -16.45 -12.06
C ARG A 75 5.87 -14.95 -12.34
N TYR A 76 6.87 -14.15 -12.01
CA TYR A 76 6.98 -12.75 -12.39
C TYR A 76 7.98 -12.60 -13.52
N THR A 77 7.63 -11.79 -14.52
CA THR A 77 8.58 -11.26 -15.49
C THR A 77 8.99 -9.87 -15.01
N ILE A 78 10.27 -9.72 -14.66
CA ILE A 78 10.82 -8.43 -14.24
C ILE A 78 11.42 -7.75 -15.47
N VAL A 79 11.14 -6.46 -15.62
CA VAL A 79 11.54 -5.63 -16.76
C VAL A 79 12.27 -4.40 -16.22
N HIS A 80 13.51 -4.21 -16.65
CA HIS A 80 14.37 -3.08 -16.27
C HIS A 80 14.64 -2.10 -17.42
N ASN A 81 14.43 -2.52 -18.67
CA ASN A 81 14.62 -1.66 -19.82
C ASN A 81 13.57 -0.52 -19.81
N ILE A 82 14.02 0.73 -19.96
CA ILE A 82 13.16 1.90 -19.83
C ILE A 82 12.11 2.00 -20.94
N ASP A 83 12.44 1.59 -22.17
CA ASP A 83 11.54 1.63 -23.31
C ASP A 83 10.42 0.59 -23.14
N ASP A 84 10.76 -0.60 -22.64
CA ASP A 84 9.78 -1.64 -22.32
C ASP A 84 8.86 -1.22 -21.17
N VAL A 85 9.42 -0.61 -20.11
CA VAL A 85 8.64 -0.06 -18.99
C VAL A 85 7.69 1.02 -19.48
N GLN A 86 8.16 1.95 -20.32
CA GLN A 86 7.33 2.98 -20.93
C GLN A 86 6.24 2.37 -21.81
N TYR A 87 6.57 1.35 -22.61
CA TYR A 87 5.59 0.64 -23.43
C TYR A 87 4.49 0.00 -22.58
N ILE A 88 4.85 -0.68 -21.48
CA ILE A 88 3.88 -1.28 -20.54
C ILE A 88 2.94 -0.21 -19.98
N PHE A 89 3.48 0.91 -19.47
CA PHE A 89 2.68 1.98 -18.88
C PHE A 89 1.80 2.73 -19.89
N ASN A 90 2.22 2.82 -21.16
CA ASN A 90 1.44 3.42 -22.23
C ASN A 90 0.32 2.50 -22.75
N ASN A 91 0.49 1.18 -22.61
CA ASN A 91 -0.46 0.17 -23.11
C ASN A 91 -1.29 -0.44 -21.96
N ARG A 92 -1.89 0.40 -21.09
CA ARG A 92 -2.68 -0.10 -19.92
C ARG A 92 -3.90 -0.94 -20.29
N ASN A 93 -4.36 -0.88 -21.53
CA ASN A 93 -5.42 -1.76 -22.03
C ASN A 93 -4.95 -3.21 -22.25
N LYS A 94 -3.64 -3.43 -22.41
CA LYS A 94 -3.01 -4.74 -22.53
C LYS A 94 -2.40 -5.20 -21.21
N TYR A 95 -1.87 -4.26 -20.43
CA TYR A 95 -1.22 -4.51 -19.14
C TYR A 95 -2.02 -3.85 -18.02
N ASP A 96 -2.78 -4.65 -17.29
CA ASP A 96 -3.47 -4.23 -16.08
C ASP A 96 -2.69 -4.67 -14.83
N GLN A 97 -3.13 -4.25 -13.65
CA GLN A 97 -2.60 -4.74 -12.38
C GLN A 97 -2.70 -6.26 -12.31
N GLY A 98 -1.63 -6.90 -11.85
CA GLY A 98 -1.58 -8.36 -11.75
C GLY A 98 -2.63 -8.90 -10.78
N SER A 99 -3.39 -9.91 -11.21
CA SER A 99 -4.47 -10.53 -10.42
C SER A 99 -4.03 -10.99 -9.04
N ILE A 100 -2.77 -11.40 -8.91
CA ILE A 100 -2.18 -11.86 -7.65
C ILE A 100 -1.97 -10.69 -6.68
N PHE A 101 -1.47 -9.55 -7.17
CA PHE A 101 -1.34 -8.36 -6.35
C PHE A 101 -2.72 -7.93 -5.84
N LEU A 102 -3.71 -7.90 -6.73
CA LEU A 102 -5.09 -7.58 -6.39
C LEU A 102 -5.67 -8.54 -5.34
N GLU A 103 -5.52 -9.86 -5.54
CA GLU A 103 -5.99 -10.89 -4.59
C GLU A 103 -5.35 -10.70 -3.21
N LYS A 104 -4.05 -10.41 -3.14
CA LYS A 104 -3.36 -10.22 -1.86
C LYS A 104 -3.77 -8.94 -1.16
N VAL A 105 -3.75 -7.81 -1.87
CA VAL A 105 -3.96 -6.50 -1.26
C VAL A 105 -5.42 -6.30 -0.88
N SER A 106 -6.36 -6.89 -1.62
CA SER A 106 -7.79 -6.87 -1.27
C SER A 106 -8.13 -7.56 0.06
N ILE A 107 -7.27 -8.46 0.57
CA ILE A 107 -7.43 -9.02 1.92
C ILE A 107 -7.21 -7.94 3.00
N LEU A 108 -6.31 -6.99 2.75
CA LEU A 108 -5.98 -5.92 3.69
C LEU A 108 -6.95 -4.74 3.56
N VAL A 109 -7.14 -4.26 2.33
CA VAL A 109 -7.92 -3.07 2.00
C VAL A 109 -8.85 -3.36 0.82
N PRO A 110 -9.97 -4.07 1.06
CA PRO A 110 -10.95 -4.36 0.02
C PRO A 110 -11.50 -3.04 -0.55
N ASP A 111 -11.80 -3.05 -1.85
CA ASP A 111 -12.40 -1.91 -2.58
C ASP A 111 -11.60 -0.59 -2.60
N SER A 112 -10.36 -0.62 -2.12
CA SER A 112 -9.43 0.50 -2.22
C SER A 112 -9.05 0.78 -3.66
N ILE A 113 -8.65 2.03 -3.95
CA ILE A 113 -8.27 2.45 -5.31
C ILE A 113 -7.15 1.60 -5.91
N ILE A 114 -6.24 1.07 -5.07
CA ILE A 114 -5.12 0.21 -5.49
C ILE A 114 -5.56 -1.21 -5.87
N CYS A 115 -6.77 -1.62 -5.47
CA CYS A 115 -7.39 -2.91 -5.78
C CYS A 115 -8.43 -2.80 -6.92
N ASN A 116 -8.78 -1.59 -7.33
CA ASN A 116 -9.82 -1.36 -8.32
C ASN A 116 -9.21 -1.35 -9.72
N ILE A 117 -9.92 -1.95 -10.68
CA ILE A 117 -9.58 -1.96 -12.11
C ILE A 117 -10.72 -1.37 -12.96
N GLY A 118 -10.44 -1.05 -14.22
CA GLY A 118 -11.45 -0.65 -15.20
C GLY A 118 -12.27 0.59 -14.79
N ALA A 119 -13.59 0.48 -14.86
CA ALA A 119 -14.51 1.58 -14.57
C ALA A 119 -14.45 2.04 -13.11
N LYS A 120 -14.32 1.11 -12.15
CA LYS A 120 -14.23 1.42 -10.73
C LYS A 120 -12.95 2.20 -10.41
N PHE A 121 -11.81 1.80 -10.99
CA PHE A 121 -10.56 2.56 -10.90
C PHE A 121 -10.70 3.98 -11.44
N LYS A 122 -11.23 4.12 -12.68
CA LYS A 122 -11.42 5.42 -13.33
C LYS A 122 -12.30 6.34 -12.48
N ARG A 123 -13.39 5.79 -11.92
CA ARG A 123 -14.31 6.50 -11.05
C ARG A 123 -13.63 7.00 -9.78
N HIS A 124 -12.97 6.12 -9.03
CA HIS A 124 -12.26 6.52 -7.80
C HIS A 124 -11.15 7.52 -8.11
N GLY A 125 -10.38 7.29 -9.17
CA GLY A 125 -9.32 8.21 -9.62
C GLY A 125 -9.85 9.59 -10.02
N ALA A 126 -11.04 9.67 -10.64
CA ALA A 126 -11.67 10.95 -10.97
C ALA A 126 -12.06 11.77 -9.73
N ILE A 127 -12.33 11.10 -8.60
CA ILE A 127 -12.62 11.74 -7.31
C ILE A 127 -11.32 12.18 -6.62
N THR A 128 -10.31 11.30 -6.56
CA THR A 128 -9.10 11.55 -5.75
C THR A 128 -8.05 12.39 -6.46
N MET A 129 -7.75 12.14 -7.74
CA MET A 129 -6.64 12.79 -8.45
C MET A 129 -6.73 14.31 -8.60
N PRO A 130 -7.92 14.95 -8.73
CA PRO A 130 -8.01 16.41 -8.82
C PRO A 130 -7.39 17.15 -7.63
N LEU A 131 -7.33 16.52 -6.46
CA LEU A 131 -6.80 17.13 -5.23
C LEU A 131 -5.28 17.21 -5.21
N PHE A 132 -4.62 16.32 -5.96
CA PHE A 132 -3.17 16.31 -6.12
C PHE A 132 -2.68 17.19 -7.28
N ARG A 133 -3.56 18.03 -7.86
CA ARG A 133 -3.17 18.99 -8.90
C ARG A 133 -2.35 20.13 -8.29
N ARG A 134 -1.37 20.63 -9.04
CA ARG A 134 -0.49 21.74 -8.64
C ARG A 134 -1.24 22.91 -8.00
N ASN A 135 -2.31 23.39 -8.61
CA ASN A 135 -3.05 24.56 -8.09
C ASN A 135 -3.68 24.28 -6.71
N LYS A 136 -4.05 23.04 -6.41
CA LYS A 136 -4.61 22.63 -5.12
C LYS A 136 -3.53 22.48 -4.05
N ILE A 137 -2.35 22.01 -4.42
CA ILE A 137 -1.20 21.98 -3.51
C ILE A 137 -0.77 23.43 -3.19
N LEU A 138 -0.66 24.29 -4.21
CA LEU A 138 -0.24 25.68 -4.05
C LEU A 138 -1.22 26.51 -3.20
N SER A 139 -2.54 26.26 -3.31
CA SER A 139 -3.52 26.95 -2.46
C SER A 139 -3.41 26.60 -0.98
N ASN A 140 -2.73 25.51 -0.64
CA ASN A 140 -2.53 25.04 0.73
C ASN A 140 -1.10 25.25 1.24
N MET A 141 -0.28 26.07 0.57
CA MET A 141 1.12 26.30 0.98
C MET A 141 1.22 26.86 2.41
N ASN A 142 0.29 27.70 2.83
CA ASN A 142 0.29 28.22 4.20
C ASN A 142 0.14 27.09 5.23
N ILE A 143 -0.73 26.11 5.01
CA ILE A 143 -0.88 24.94 5.90
C ILE A 143 0.43 24.15 5.99
N ILE A 144 1.15 24.00 4.87
CA ILE A 144 2.45 23.32 4.84
C ILE A 144 3.50 24.11 5.63
N ILE A 145 3.53 25.43 5.46
CA ILE A 145 4.43 26.33 6.18
C ILE A 145 4.13 26.28 7.67
N ASP A 146 2.87 26.44 8.08
CA ASP A 146 2.44 26.42 9.47
C ASP A 146 2.79 25.10 10.16
N GLY A 147 2.56 23.96 9.50
CA GLY A 147 2.96 22.66 10.02
C GLY A 147 4.49 22.53 10.18
N THR A 148 5.24 23.07 9.22
CA THR A 148 6.71 23.08 9.26
C THR A 148 7.21 23.96 10.39
N ASP A 149 6.65 25.15 10.57
CA ASP A 149 7.00 26.08 11.64
C ASP A 149 6.70 25.46 13.01
N LYS A 150 5.54 24.79 13.19
CA LYS A 150 5.24 24.00 14.41
C LYS A 150 6.33 22.97 14.72
N LEU A 151 6.80 22.23 13.71
CA LEU A 151 7.87 21.24 13.90
C LEU A 151 9.20 21.90 14.27
N LEU A 152 9.56 22.99 13.59
CA LEU A 152 10.80 23.73 13.86
C LEU A 152 10.81 24.37 15.23
N ASP A 153 9.68 24.93 15.67
CA ASP A 153 9.54 25.50 17.00
C ASP A 153 9.66 24.43 18.09
N ARG A 154 9.10 23.23 17.86
CA ARG A 154 9.35 22.07 18.73
C ARG A 154 10.83 21.67 18.79
N TRP A 155 11.56 21.75 17.69
CA TRP A 155 13.00 21.48 17.72
C TRP A 155 13.76 22.54 18.52
N ARG A 156 13.35 23.81 18.39
CA ARG A 156 13.98 24.94 19.09
C ARG A 156 13.71 24.96 20.59
N THR A 157 12.60 24.36 21.06
CA THR A 157 12.31 24.26 22.50
C THR A 157 13.14 23.20 23.22
N GLN A 158 13.78 22.28 22.49
CA GLN A 158 14.71 21.31 23.05
C GLN A 158 16.09 21.95 23.30
N SER A 159 16.87 21.36 24.21
CA SER A 159 18.22 21.86 24.53
C SER A 159 19.07 21.98 23.25
N SER A 160 19.91 23.02 23.15
CA SER A 160 20.85 23.19 22.03
C SER A 160 21.87 22.03 21.91
N GLU A 161 22.01 21.22 22.96
CA GLU A 161 22.84 20.01 22.96
C GLU A 161 22.08 18.75 22.54
N HIS A 162 20.75 18.83 22.33
CA HIS A 162 19.94 17.70 21.90
C HIS A 162 20.17 17.41 20.41
N VAL A 163 20.48 16.16 20.10
CA VAL A 163 20.61 15.67 18.72
C VAL A 163 19.33 14.91 18.36
N HIS A 164 18.57 15.44 17.40
CA HIS A 164 17.40 14.74 16.87
C HIS A 164 17.82 13.52 16.05
N THR A 165 17.57 12.32 16.56
CA THR A 165 17.93 11.05 15.90
C THR A 165 16.79 10.43 15.09
N ASP A 166 15.58 10.97 15.22
CA ASP A 166 14.30 10.43 14.73
C ASP A 166 13.66 11.31 13.63
N ILE A 167 14.48 12.04 12.86
CA ILE A 167 14.02 12.98 11.82
C ILE A 167 13.03 12.34 10.84
N VAL A 168 13.21 11.07 10.47
CA VAL A 168 12.29 10.37 9.57
C VAL A 168 10.88 10.26 10.16
N GLU A 169 10.78 9.89 11.44
CA GLU A 169 9.50 9.78 12.14
C GLU A 169 8.84 11.15 12.31
N GLN A 170 9.64 12.17 12.63
CA GLN A 170 9.15 13.55 12.76
C GLN A 170 8.64 14.11 11.43
N CYS A 171 9.34 13.87 10.32
CA CYS A 171 8.87 14.24 8.99
C CYS A 171 7.62 13.45 8.57
N GLN A 172 7.49 12.18 8.97
CA GLN A 172 6.27 11.41 8.73
C GLN A 172 5.07 11.98 9.49
N ASN A 173 5.26 12.39 10.75
CA ASN A 173 4.22 13.05 11.54
C ASN A 173 3.84 14.39 10.91
N LEU A 174 4.82 15.20 10.50
CA LEU A 174 4.56 16.44 9.75
C LEU A 174 3.73 16.20 8.49
N LEU A 175 4.11 15.20 7.69
CA LEU A 175 3.37 14.85 6.49
C LEU A 175 1.94 14.41 6.81
N LEU A 176 1.76 13.62 7.88
CA LEU A 176 0.45 13.17 8.32
C LEU A 176 -0.43 14.34 8.76
N GLU A 177 0.09 15.28 9.56
CA GLU A 177 -0.59 16.51 9.96
C GLU A 177 -1.10 17.31 8.74
N VAL A 178 -0.17 17.63 7.84
CA VAL A 178 -0.43 18.43 6.66
C VAL A 178 -1.45 17.73 5.76
N PHE A 179 -1.34 16.40 5.62
CA PHE A 179 -2.31 15.62 4.86
C PHE A 179 -3.69 15.59 5.52
N GLY A 180 -3.75 15.45 6.84
CA GLY A 180 -4.99 15.56 7.63
C GLY A 180 -5.73 16.87 7.34
N MET A 181 -5.01 17.98 7.43
CA MET A 181 -5.56 19.31 7.18
C MET A 181 -5.96 19.52 5.71
N ILE A 182 -5.09 19.17 4.75
CA ILE A 182 -5.36 19.44 3.33
C ILE A 182 -6.45 18.52 2.77
N ALA A 183 -6.41 17.22 3.10
CA ALA A 183 -7.31 16.25 2.51
C ALA A 183 -8.63 16.15 3.27
N PHE A 184 -8.60 16.24 4.61
CA PHE A 184 -9.77 15.97 5.44
C PHE A 184 -10.23 17.18 6.25
N ASP A 185 -9.49 18.30 6.22
CA ASP A 185 -9.72 19.46 7.09
C ASP A 185 -9.85 19.05 8.56
N TYR A 186 -8.94 18.15 8.94
CA TYR A 186 -8.95 17.48 10.23
C TYR A 186 -7.57 17.60 10.86
N ASP A 187 -7.53 18.21 12.05
CA ASP A 187 -6.31 18.28 12.84
C ASP A 187 -6.06 16.91 13.48
N LEU A 188 -4.97 16.27 13.06
CA LEU A 188 -4.57 14.95 13.56
C LEU A 188 -3.72 15.03 14.83
N GLU A 189 -3.36 16.25 15.25
CA GLU A 189 -2.59 16.54 16.46
C GLU A 189 -1.29 15.73 16.56
N THR A 190 -0.65 15.47 15.42
CA THR A 190 0.54 14.60 15.34
C THR A 190 1.82 15.28 15.81
N ILE A 191 1.84 16.62 15.82
CA ILE A 191 3.01 17.44 16.18
C ILE A 191 2.90 18.06 17.59
N ASN A 192 1.76 17.87 18.29
CA ASN A 192 1.39 18.58 19.52
C ASN A 192 2.46 18.59 20.64
N GLU A 193 2.64 19.77 21.26
CA GLU A 193 3.71 20.09 22.23
C GLU A 193 3.64 19.29 23.54
N ASN A 194 2.43 18.90 23.97
CA ASN A 194 2.19 18.20 25.24
C ASN A 194 2.43 16.67 25.17
N LEU A 195 2.74 16.13 23.99
CA LEU A 195 2.88 14.69 23.76
C LEU A 195 4.35 14.28 23.63
N SER A 196 5.25 14.90 24.41
CA SER A 196 6.69 14.63 24.39
C SER A 196 7.06 13.14 24.54
N GLU A 197 6.13 12.29 25.00
CA GLU A 197 6.31 10.84 25.15
C GLU A 197 5.24 9.97 24.48
N ASN A 198 4.11 10.55 24.02
CA ASN A 198 3.01 9.76 23.46
C ASN A 198 3.09 9.72 21.94
N LYS A 199 3.55 8.58 21.42
CA LYS A 199 3.46 8.27 20.00
C LYS A 199 2.00 8.39 19.56
N ASN A 200 1.75 9.19 18.53
CA ASN A 200 0.43 9.35 17.95
C ASN A 200 -0.14 7.97 17.56
N GLU A 201 -1.31 7.63 18.12
CA GLU A 201 -1.90 6.30 17.96
C GLU A 201 -2.23 5.95 16.50
N LEU A 202 -2.60 6.95 15.69
CA LEU A 202 -2.83 6.77 14.26
C LEU A 202 -1.53 6.45 13.53
N THR A 203 -0.44 7.11 13.89
CA THR A 203 0.89 6.85 13.31
C THR A 203 1.34 5.42 13.57
N GLU A 204 1.19 4.94 14.81
CA GLU A 204 1.52 3.56 15.16
C GLU A 204 0.58 2.55 14.47
N ALA A 205 -0.72 2.87 14.35
CA ALA A 205 -1.67 2.05 13.60
C ALA A 205 -1.29 1.94 12.11
N LEU A 206 -0.91 3.05 11.47
CA LEU A 206 -0.48 3.08 10.08
C LEU A 206 0.82 2.28 9.86
N LYS A 207 1.82 2.44 10.74
CA LYS A 207 3.05 1.63 10.71
C LYS A 207 2.73 0.14 10.79
N TYR A 208 1.85 -0.25 11.70
CA TYR A 208 1.45 -1.65 11.86
C TYR A 208 0.74 -2.20 10.61
N ILE A 209 -0.14 -1.41 9.96
CA ILE A 209 -0.76 -1.82 8.69
C ILE A 209 0.29 -1.98 7.59
N MET A 210 1.29 -1.10 7.51
CA MET A 210 2.38 -1.22 6.53
C MET A 210 3.24 -2.47 6.74
N ASP A 211 3.51 -2.84 7.99
CA ASP A 211 4.19 -4.09 8.32
C ASP A 211 3.35 -5.31 7.94
N ALA A 212 2.04 -5.26 8.22
CA ALA A 212 1.10 -6.30 7.81
C ALA A 212 1.02 -6.43 6.28
N PHE A 213 1.02 -5.32 5.54
CA PHE A 213 1.06 -5.31 4.08
C PHE A 213 2.28 -6.08 3.55
N ARG A 214 3.48 -5.80 4.09
CA ARG A 214 4.71 -6.50 3.71
C ARG A 214 4.58 -8.01 3.93
N PHE A 215 4.01 -8.44 5.05
CA PHE A 215 3.78 -9.86 5.32
C PHE A 215 2.81 -10.50 4.32
N ILE A 216 1.66 -9.85 4.06
CA ILE A 216 0.59 -10.37 3.20
C ILE A 216 1.06 -10.59 1.76
N ILE A 217 1.88 -9.68 1.22
CA ILE A 217 2.37 -9.77 -0.16
C ILE A 217 3.16 -11.06 -0.42
N TYR A 218 3.94 -11.52 0.56
CA TYR A 218 4.77 -12.73 0.42
C TYR A 218 4.10 -14.00 0.98
N ALA A 219 3.15 -13.86 1.91
CA ALA A 219 2.48 -14.99 2.53
C ALA A 219 1.39 -15.60 1.61
N PRO A 220 1.19 -16.93 1.65
CA PRO A 220 0.03 -17.60 1.04
C PRO A 220 -1.31 -17.03 1.55
N SER A 221 -2.34 -16.96 0.70
CA SER A 221 -3.59 -16.20 1.00
C SER A 221 -4.32 -16.73 2.24
N ILE A 222 -4.26 -18.05 2.48
CA ILE A 222 -4.82 -18.70 3.68
C ILE A 222 -4.11 -18.21 4.94
N ILE A 223 -2.77 -18.13 4.90
CA ILE A 223 -1.96 -17.66 6.04
C ILE A 223 -2.23 -16.18 6.29
N SER A 224 -2.26 -15.36 5.23
CA SER A 224 -2.56 -13.92 5.32
C SER A 224 -3.93 -13.67 5.95
N THR A 225 -4.97 -14.38 5.49
CA THR A 225 -6.34 -14.22 6.01
C THR A 225 -6.44 -14.59 7.48
N THR A 226 -5.85 -15.71 7.88
CA THR A 226 -5.85 -16.15 9.29
C THR A 226 -5.02 -15.22 10.16
N TYR A 227 -3.84 -14.78 9.70
CA TYR A 227 -3.01 -13.81 10.41
C TYR A 227 -3.79 -12.53 10.71
N LEU A 228 -4.45 -11.94 9.71
CA LEU A 228 -5.20 -10.71 9.92
C LEU A 228 -6.38 -10.91 10.88
N LYS A 229 -7.13 -12.01 10.76
CA LYS A 229 -8.27 -12.29 11.66
C LYS A 229 -7.84 -12.52 13.11
N CYS A 230 -6.76 -13.26 13.32
CA CYS A 230 -6.36 -13.71 14.65
C CYS A 230 -5.37 -12.75 15.35
N ASN A 231 -4.79 -11.78 14.63
CA ASN A 231 -3.80 -10.89 15.22
C ASN A 231 -4.47 -9.70 15.92
N PRO A 232 -4.44 -9.61 17.27
CA PRO A 232 -5.12 -8.55 18.00
C PRO A 232 -4.51 -7.18 17.76
N ARG A 233 -3.20 -7.10 17.44
CA ARG A 233 -2.54 -5.83 17.13
C ARG A 233 -3.02 -5.27 15.80
N TYR A 234 -3.21 -6.13 14.79
CA TYR A 234 -3.81 -5.73 13.51
C TYR A 234 -5.23 -5.20 13.71
N GLN A 235 -6.05 -5.93 14.45
CA GLN A 235 -7.44 -5.54 14.70
C GLN A 235 -7.54 -4.21 15.46
N ARG A 236 -6.65 -3.97 16.44
CA ARG A 236 -6.56 -2.67 17.13
C ARG A 236 -6.15 -1.55 16.19
N ALA A 237 -5.09 -1.75 15.39
CA ALA A 237 -4.63 -0.75 14.43
C ALA A 237 -5.73 -0.39 13.41
N ARG A 238 -6.43 -1.40 12.90
CA ARG A 238 -7.58 -1.22 12.02
C ARG A 238 -8.70 -0.43 12.70
N ALA A 239 -9.07 -0.79 13.93
CA ALA A 239 -10.11 -0.08 14.69
C ALA A 239 -9.74 1.38 14.97
N THR A 240 -8.47 1.67 15.26
CA THR A 240 -7.96 3.05 15.40
C THR A 240 -8.16 3.83 14.10
N ILE A 241 -7.75 3.29 12.96
CA ILE A 241 -7.90 3.97 11.66
C ILE A 241 -9.38 4.17 11.31
N GLU A 242 -10.22 3.15 11.51
CA GLU A 242 -11.67 3.25 11.28
C GLU A 242 -12.30 4.34 12.16
N ARG A 243 -11.86 4.49 13.42
CA ARG A 243 -12.32 5.57 14.31
C ARG A 243 -11.96 6.95 13.76
N TYR A 244 -10.71 7.18 13.35
CA TYR A 244 -10.30 8.46 12.76
C TYR A 244 -11.09 8.77 11.48
N LEU A 245 -11.28 7.78 10.60
CA LEU A 245 -12.07 7.93 9.39
C LEU A 245 -13.53 8.29 9.70
N ASN A 246 -14.15 7.61 10.67
CA ASN A 246 -15.53 7.89 11.07
C ASN A 246 -15.66 9.30 11.65
N ASN A 247 -14.72 9.74 12.49
CA ASN A 247 -14.70 11.09 13.03
C ASN A 247 -14.61 12.15 11.92
N MET A 248 -13.75 11.93 10.91
CA MET A 248 -13.62 12.82 9.75
C MET A 248 -14.90 12.87 8.92
N VAL A 249 -15.54 11.71 8.69
CA VAL A 249 -16.83 11.62 7.97
C VAL A 249 -17.93 12.32 8.75
N GLU A 250 -18.02 12.10 10.06
CA GLU A 250 -19.03 12.71 10.92
C GLU A 250 -18.88 14.23 10.96
N GLN A 251 -17.66 14.73 11.15
CA GLN A 251 -17.37 16.17 11.07
C GLN A 251 -17.87 16.76 9.74
N GLU A 252 -17.53 16.13 8.61
CA GLU A 252 -17.98 16.59 7.29
C GLU A 252 -19.51 16.56 7.14
N LEU A 253 -20.17 15.52 7.67
CA LEU A 253 -21.63 15.38 7.57
C LEU A 253 -22.39 16.41 8.41
N THR A 254 -21.81 16.89 9.51
CA THR A 254 -22.41 17.95 10.35
C THR A 254 -22.41 19.33 9.70
N GLU A 255 -21.59 19.55 8.67
CA GLU A 255 -21.60 20.82 7.94
C GLU A 255 -22.85 21.03 7.08
N SER A 256 -23.20 22.30 6.85
CA SER A 256 -24.33 22.65 5.98
C SER A 256 -24.13 22.11 4.55
N LEU A 257 -25.23 21.82 3.86
CA LEU A 257 -25.18 21.31 2.48
C LEU A 257 -24.51 22.32 1.52
N ASP A 258 -24.70 23.62 1.78
CA ASP A 258 -24.10 24.70 1.02
C ASP A 258 -22.58 24.75 1.23
N SER A 259 -22.12 24.67 2.49
CA SER A 259 -20.68 24.57 2.83
C SER A 259 -20.03 23.38 2.14
N ARG A 260 -20.66 22.20 2.23
CA ARG A 260 -20.16 20.98 1.59
C ARG A 260 -20.05 21.09 0.07
N THR A 261 -20.99 21.78 -0.57
CA THR A 261 -20.99 21.95 -2.03
C THR A 261 -19.83 22.83 -2.48
N GLU A 262 -19.48 23.86 -1.70
CA GLU A 262 -18.29 24.68 -1.92
C GLU A 262 -17.00 23.88 -1.66
N ARG A 263 -16.96 23.16 -0.53
CA ARG A 263 -15.79 22.38 -0.07
C ARG A 263 -15.53 21.12 -0.91
N LYS A 264 -16.52 20.57 -1.62
CA LYS A 264 -16.37 19.45 -2.57
C LYS A 264 -15.20 19.62 -3.54
N LYS A 265 -14.91 20.87 -3.93
CA LYS A 265 -13.84 21.18 -4.90
C LYS A 265 -12.46 21.25 -4.23
N ILE A 266 -12.38 21.26 -2.92
CA ILE A 266 -11.17 21.64 -2.15
C ILE A 266 -10.76 20.52 -1.19
N SER A 267 -11.71 19.78 -0.61
CA SER A 267 -11.49 18.73 0.37
C SER A 267 -11.78 17.33 -0.20
N LEU A 268 -10.93 16.34 0.15
CA LEU A 268 -11.10 14.94 -0.24
C LEU A 268 -12.33 14.33 0.41
N ILE A 269 -12.52 14.59 1.71
CA ILE A 269 -13.64 14.01 2.45
C ILE A 269 -14.97 14.54 1.91
N ALA A 270 -15.04 15.84 1.64
CA ALA A 270 -16.21 16.46 1.02
C ALA A 270 -16.53 15.85 -0.35
N SER A 271 -15.49 15.62 -1.17
CA SER A 271 -15.67 15.00 -2.48
C SER A 271 -16.11 13.54 -2.39
N LEU A 272 -15.55 12.76 -1.46
CA LEU A 272 -15.92 11.36 -1.26
C LEU A 272 -17.34 11.21 -0.72
N VAL A 273 -17.70 11.97 0.32
CA VAL A 273 -19.04 11.96 0.92
C VAL A 273 -20.09 12.35 -0.10
N SER A 274 -19.85 13.42 -0.88
CA SER A 274 -20.77 13.84 -1.95
C SER A 274 -20.94 12.77 -3.04
N SER A 275 -19.86 12.07 -3.40
CA SER A 275 -19.92 10.98 -4.38
C SER A 275 -20.71 9.78 -3.86
N LEU A 276 -20.56 9.40 -2.60
CA LEU A 276 -21.30 8.30 -1.97
C LEU A 276 -22.82 8.57 -1.95
N GLN A 277 -23.23 9.78 -1.56
CA GLN A 277 -24.65 10.16 -1.55
C GLN A 277 -25.28 10.18 -2.95
N THR A 278 -24.49 10.41 -4.00
CA THR A 278 -24.97 10.38 -5.38
C THR A 278 -25.25 8.94 -5.83
N ASP A 279 -24.49 7.98 -5.33
CA ASP A 279 -24.68 6.55 -5.63
C ASP A 279 -25.89 5.97 -4.91
N GLU A 280 -26.05 6.25 -3.61
CA GLU A 280 -27.21 5.80 -2.86
C GLU A 280 -28.53 6.29 -3.48
N LYS A 281 -28.53 7.50 -4.06
CA LYS A 281 -29.69 8.06 -4.78
C LYS A 281 -29.91 7.48 -6.18
N ALA A 282 -28.87 6.94 -6.81
CA ALA A 282 -28.98 6.30 -8.12
C ALA A 282 -29.40 4.82 -8.02
N GLU A 283 -29.18 4.20 -6.85
CA GLU A 283 -29.54 2.81 -6.54
C GLU A 283 -30.89 2.66 -5.81
N ALA A 284 -31.47 3.74 -5.29
CA ALA A 284 -32.80 3.81 -4.66
C ALA A 284 -33.91 4.19 -5.65
#